data_AF-A0A167IER0-F1
#
_entry.id   AF-A0A167IER0-F1
#
_cell.length_a   1.000
_cell.length_b   1.000
_cell.length_c   1.000
_cell.angle_alpha   90.00
_cell.angle_beta   90.00
_cell.angle_gamma   90.00
#
_symmetry.space_group_name_H-M   'P 1'
#
loop_
_entity.id
_entity.type
_entity.pdbx_description
1 polymer ?
#
loop_
_entity_poly.entity_id
_entity_poly.type
_entity_poly.pdbx_seq_one_letter_code
_entity_poly.pdbx_strand_id
1 'polypeptide(L)'
;MNTAENAAPYTAPPEIVKVETRRVWCDGASDIRGGPNYRPAALGHPKVYLEIDEHGYVDCGYCDRRFVLEGGPADGVDPAMLRDISEGGDPGHR
;
A
#
# COMPACT_ATOMS: atom_id res chain seq x y z
N MET A 1 -34.09 -9.93 12.16
CA MET A 1 -33.33 -9.08 13.09
C MET A 1 -31.95 -9.71 13.26
N ASN A 2 -30.93 -8.95 12.87
CA ASN A 2 -29.50 -9.07 13.18
C ASN A 2 -28.77 -10.36 12.78
N THR A 3 -28.00 -10.26 11.69
CA THR A 3 -26.57 -10.52 11.81
C THR A 3 -25.84 -9.47 10.99
N ALA A 4 -25.39 -8.41 11.67
CA ALA A 4 -24.28 -7.61 11.18
C ALA A 4 -23.06 -8.53 11.29
N GLU A 5 -22.79 -9.27 10.23
CA GLU A 5 -21.57 -10.04 10.09
C GLU A 5 -20.45 -9.02 9.88
N ASN A 6 -19.74 -8.77 10.97
CA ASN A 6 -18.69 -7.79 11.13
C ASN A 6 -17.77 -7.71 9.91
N ALA A 7 -17.92 -6.64 9.12
CA ALA A 7 -16.88 -6.09 8.26
C ALA A 7 -15.79 -5.49 9.17
N ALA A 8 -14.99 -6.34 9.81
CA ALA A 8 -13.72 -5.89 10.33
C ALA A 8 -12.75 -5.92 9.13
N PRO A 9 -12.24 -4.76 8.66
CA PRO A 9 -11.11 -4.78 7.73
C PRO A 9 -9.92 -5.37 8.51
N TYR A 10 -9.67 -6.67 8.34
CA TYR A 10 -8.71 -7.41 9.18
C TYR A 10 -7.25 -7.27 8.71
N THR A 11 -6.94 -6.24 7.94
CA THR A 11 -5.57 -5.78 7.77
C THR A 11 -5.51 -4.40 8.38
N ALA A 12 -4.49 -4.13 9.20
CA ALA A 12 -4.24 -2.78 9.69
C ALA A 12 -4.30 -1.80 8.50
N PRO A 13 -4.90 -0.60 8.66
CA PRO A 13 -5.02 0.33 7.55
C PRO A 13 -3.63 0.54 6.95
N PRO A 14 -3.51 0.44 5.61
CA PRO A 14 -2.21 0.48 4.95
C PRO A 14 -1.44 1.74 5.34
N GLU A 15 -0.11 1.64 5.38
CA GLU A 15 0.73 2.82 5.59
C GLU A 15 0.56 3.75 4.37
N ILE A 16 -0.02 4.94 4.57
CA ILE A 16 -0.32 5.86 3.47
C ILE A 16 0.85 6.79 3.19
N VAL A 17 1.29 6.81 1.94
CA VAL A 17 2.29 7.76 1.42
C VAL A 17 1.63 8.63 0.36
N LYS A 18 1.58 9.94 0.60
CA LYS A 18 1.11 10.91 -0.41
C LYS A 18 2.20 11.18 -1.43
N VAL A 19 1.82 11.21 -2.71
CA VAL A 19 2.74 11.46 -3.81
C VAL A 19 2.16 12.44 -4.81
N GLU A 20 3.04 13.22 -5.45
CA GLU A 20 2.65 14.21 -6.45
C GLU A 20 2.63 13.63 -7.88
N THR A 21 3.19 12.43 -8.09
CA THR A 21 3.31 11.82 -9.42
C THR A 21 2.78 10.40 -9.45
N ARG A 22 2.33 9.96 -10.64
CA ARG A 22 1.76 8.63 -10.84
C ARG A 22 2.80 7.50 -10.85
N ARG A 23 4.07 7.82 -11.07
CA ARG A 23 5.15 6.83 -11.13
C ARG A 23 6.00 6.93 -9.89
N VAL A 24 5.88 5.92 -9.04
CA VAL A 24 6.51 5.90 -7.73
C VAL A 24 7.43 4.70 -7.59
N TRP A 25 8.22 4.66 -6.52
CA TRP A 25 8.96 3.47 -6.15
C TRP A 25 8.73 3.19 -4.67
N CYS A 26 8.64 1.90 -4.33
CA CYS A 26 8.70 1.46 -2.95
C CYS A 26 10.07 0.83 -2.70
N ASP A 27 10.73 1.21 -1.61
CA ASP A 27 12.04 0.71 -1.19
C ASP A 27 11.97 -0.21 0.04
N GLY A 28 10.76 -0.70 0.34
CA GLY A 28 10.42 -1.65 1.39
C GLY A 28 10.45 -1.07 2.79
N ALA A 29 11.66 -0.76 3.26
CA ALA A 29 11.90 -0.38 4.65
C ALA A 29 13.26 0.32 4.80
N SER A 30 13.72 1.05 3.78
CA SER A 30 15.08 1.64 3.78
C SER A 30 15.27 2.71 4.87
N ASP A 31 14.17 3.23 5.41
CA ASP A 31 14.07 4.18 6.52
C ASP A 31 14.16 3.55 7.92
N ILE A 32 14.07 2.22 8.03
CA ILE A 32 14.24 1.52 9.31
C ILE A 32 15.71 1.58 9.76
N ARG A 33 15.95 1.69 11.08
CA ARG A 33 17.29 1.67 11.66
C ARG A 33 18.04 0.40 11.27
N GLY A 34 19.20 0.52 10.62
CA GLY A 34 20.11 -0.61 10.35
C GLY A 34 20.95 -1.04 11.56
N GLY A 35 21.55 -2.22 11.50
CA GLY A 35 22.45 -2.74 12.54
C GLY A 35 23.55 -3.65 12.00
N PRO A 36 24.51 -4.08 12.85
CA PRO A 36 25.62 -4.93 12.43
C PRO A 36 25.18 -6.28 11.84
N ASN A 37 23.96 -6.73 12.15
CA ASN A 37 23.43 -8.02 11.74
C ASN A 37 22.29 -7.93 10.72
N TYR A 38 21.84 -6.73 10.33
CA TYR A 38 20.71 -6.60 9.40
C TYR A 38 20.74 -5.26 8.66
N ARG A 39 20.36 -5.30 7.38
CA ARG A 39 20.15 -4.11 6.56
C ARG A 39 18.66 -3.78 6.56
N PRO A 40 18.24 -2.50 6.54
CA PRO A 40 16.82 -2.13 6.62
C PRO A 40 15.95 -2.79 5.54
N ALA A 41 16.41 -2.77 4.28
CA ALA A 41 15.72 -3.42 3.16
C ALA A 41 15.63 -4.97 3.28
N ALA A 42 16.40 -5.61 4.15
CA ALA A 42 16.35 -7.07 4.34
C ALA A 42 15.11 -7.55 5.10
N LEU A 43 14.38 -6.65 5.77
CA LEU A 43 13.11 -6.93 6.43
C LEU A 43 11.88 -6.60 5.57
N GLY A 44 12.09 -5.95 4.42
CA GLY A 44 11.05 -5.59 3.47
C GLY A 44 11.27 -6.28 2.12
N HIS A 45 11.40 -5.48 1.05
CA HIS A 45 11.63 -5.96 -0.32
C HIS A 45 12.66 -5.08 -1.07
N PRO A 46 13.25 -5.58 -2.17
CA PRO A 46 14.07 -4.76 -3.07
C PRO A 46 13.28 -3.59 -3.67
N LYS A 47 13.94 -2.51 -4.10
CA LYS A 47 13.25 -1.39 -4.76
C LYS A 47 12.39 -1.90 -5.93
N VAL A 48 11.10 -1.57 -5.91
CA VAL A 48 10.16 -1.80 -7.01
C VAL A 48 9.57 -0.49 -7.48
N TYR A 49 9.13 -0.46 -8.73
CA TYR A 49 8.48 0.70 -9.34
C TYR A 49 7.01 0.37 -9.55
N LEU A 50 6.14 1.31 -9.22
CA LEU A 50 4.68 1.16 -9.26
C LEU A 50 4.09 2.31 -10.08
N GLU A 51 3.00 2.05 -10.80
CA GLU A 51 2.22 3.08 -11.48
C GLU A 51 0.84 3.19 -10.81
N ILE A 52 0.45 4.42 -10.46
CA ILE A 52 -0.89 4.74 -9.96
C ILE A 52 -1.83 4.83 -11.15
N ASP A 53 -2.94 4.10 -11.10
CA ASP A 53 -3.95 4.07 -12.15
C ASP A 53 -5.05 5.15 -11.95
N GLU A 54 -6.20 4.99 -12.61
CA GLU A 54 -7.35 5.90 -12.48
C GLU A 54 -8.00 5.94 -11.09
N HIS A 55 -7.79 4.93 -10.23
CA HIS A 55 -8.29 4.92 -8.86
C HIS A 55 -7.55 5.93 -7.96
N GLY A 56 -6.41 6.45 -8.42
CA GLY A 56 -5.65 7.49 -7.71
C GLY A 56 -4.78 6.96 -6.59
N TYR A 57 -4.62 5.64 -6.47
CA TYR A 57 -3.67 5.01 -5.57
C TYR A 57 -3.13 3.69 -6.12
N VAL A 58 -2.08 3.18 -5.49
CA VAL A 58 -1.53 1.83 -5.72
C VAL A 58 -0.94 1.27 -4.44
N ASP A 59 -1.09 -0.03 -4.23
CA ASP A 59 -0.52 -0.76 -3.11
C ASP A 59 0.79 -1.45 -3.49
N CYS A 60 1.75 -1.38 -2.59
CA CYS A 60 2.94 -2.21 -2.69
C CYS A 60 2.62 -3.63 -2.21
N GLY A 61 2.67 -4.61 -3.10
CA GLY A 61 2.39 -6.03 -2.80
C GLY A 61 3.39 -6.73 -1.87
N TYR A 62 4.21 -5.99 -1.13
CA TYR A 62 5.24 -6.52 -0.23
C TYR A 62 5.22 -5.95 1.19
N CYS A 63 4.85 -4.67 1.38
CA CYS A 63 4.98 -3.98 2.68
C CYS A 63 3.73 -3.16 3.05
N ASP A 64 2.59 -3.42 2.41
CA ASP A 64 1.28 -2.78 2.65
C ASP A 64 1.29 -1.23 2.60
N ARG A 65 2.31 -0.64 1.97
CA ARG A 65 2.34 0.81 1.70
C ARG A 65 1.40 1.13 0.55
N ARG A 66 0.50 2.08 0.76
CA ARG A 66 -0.39 2.63 -0.26
C ARG A 66 0.11 4.01 -0.68
N PHE A 67 0.42 4.16 -1.96
CA PHE A 67 0.79 5.44 -2.54
C PHE A 67 -0.45 6.12 -3.09
N VAL A 68 -0.83 7.28 -2.56
CA VAL A 68 -2.03 8.04 -2.95
C VAL A 68 -1.60 9.31 -3.68
N LEU A 69 -2.15 9.53 -4.88
CA LEU A 69 -1.90 10.73 -5.66
C LEU A 69 -2.61 11.93 -5.05
N GLU A 70 -1.86 12.98 -4.71
CA GLU A 70 -2.42 14.22 -4.17
C GLU A 70 -3.39 14.88 -5.18
N GLY A 71 -4.56 15.29 -4.69
CA GLY A 71 -5.65 15.79 -5.53
C GLY A 71 -6.30 14.74 -6.45
N GLY A 72 -5.89 13.47 -6.35
CA GLY A 72 -6.49 12.35 -7.06
C GLY A 72 -7.78 11.83 -6.39
N PRO A 73 -8.48 10.90 -7.04
CA PRO A 73 -9.79 10.40 -6.57
C PRO A 73 -9.76 9.64 -5.24
N ALA A 74 -8.59 9.21 -4.77
CA ALA A 74 -8.40 8.58 -3.47
C ALA A 74 -7.90 9.53 -2.37
N ASP A 75 -7.58 10.80 -2.69
CA ASP A 75 -7.10 11.76 -1.70
C ASP A 75 -8.24 12.16 -0.75
N GLY A 76 -8.01 11.97 0.56
CA GLY A 76 -9.01 12.24 1.60
C GLY A 76 -10.08 11.16 1.77
N VAL A 77 -10.01 10.05 1.01
CA VAL A 77 -10.88 8.89 1.22
C VAL A 77 -10.34 8.05 2.36
N ASP A 78 -11.24 7.51 3.21
CA ASP A 78 -10.86 6.55 4.25
C ASP A 78 -10.22 5.30 3.60
N PRO A 79 -8.94 4.99 3.90
CA PRO A 79 -8.27 3.85 3.30
C PRO A 79 -8.94 2.49 3.57
N ALA A 80 -9.69 2.36 4.67
CA ALA A 80 -10.42 1.13 5.00
C ALA A 80 -11.58 0.85 4.03
N MET A 81 -12.00 1.85 3.25
CA MET A 81 -13.07 1.74 2.25
C MET A 81 -12.54 1.46 0.84
N LEU A 82 -11.23 1.54 0.64
CA LEU A 82 -10.57 1.33 -0.64
C LEU A 82 -10.16 -0.14 -0.79
N ARG A 83 -10.26 -0.67 -2.00
CA ARG A 83 -9.83 -2.05 -2.31
C ARG A 83 -8.32 -2.13 -2.36
N ASP A 84 -7.76 -3.31 -2.10
CA ASP A 84 -6.32 -3.50 -2.29
C ASP A 84 -6.01 -3.68 -3.79
N ILE A 85 -5.19 -2.78 -4.33
CA ILE A 85 -4.77 -2.74 -5.73
C ILE A 85 -3.25 -2.85 -5.78
N SER A 86 -2.73 -4.08 -5.79
CA SER A 86 -1.29 -4.33 -5.89
C SER A 86 -0.84 -4.44 -7.35
N GLU A 87 0.14 -3.62 -7.77
CA GLU A 87 0.81 -3.83 -9.06
C GLU A 87 1.56 -5.17 -9.04
N GLY A 88 1.03 -6.16 -9.75
CA GLY A 88 1.64 -7.50 -9.88
C GLY A 88 1.22 -8.53 -8.83
N GLY A 89 0.30 -8.20 -7.92
CA GLY A 89 -0.43 -9.20 -7.13
C GLY A 89 -1.76 -9.44 -7.81
N ASP A 90 -1.92 -10.58 -8.50
CA ASP A 90 -3.21 -11.00 -9.03
C ASP A 90 -4.31 -10.82 -7.96
N PRO A 91 -5.32 -9.94 -8.14
CA PRO A 91 -6.44 -9.83 -7.21
C PRO A 91 -7.43 -11.00 -7.35
N GLY A 92 -7.00 -12.09 -8.03
CA GLY A 92 -7.70 -13.34 -8.24
C GLY A 92 -8.11 -14.03 -6.94
N HIS A 93 -9.22 -13.56 -6.38
CA HIS A 93 -10.10 -14.37 -5.57
C HIS A 93 -10.43 -15.67 -6.34
N ARG A 94 -9.82 -16.78 -5.89
CA ARG A 94 -10.47 -18.09 -5.88
C ARG A 94 -10.26 -18.74 -4.53
#